data_AF-A0A7C5AML1-F1
#
_entry.id   AF-A0A7C5AML1-F1
#
_cell.length_a   1.000
_cell.length_b   1.000
_cell.length_c   1.000
_cell.angle_alpha   90.00
_cell.angle_beta   90.00
_cell.angle_gamma   90.00
#
_symmetry.space_group_name_H-M   'P 1'
#
loop_
_entity.id
_entity.type
_entity.pdbx_description
1 polymer ?
#
loop_
_entity_poly.entity_id
_entity_poly.type
_entity_poly.pdbx_seq_one_letter_code
_entity_poly.pdbx_strand_id
1 'polypeptide(L)'
;DALQTLRRRINEAHMDQGVTLVDPDTVYIGPRVRIGQDTVIYPNVYLEGNTAIGENCIIEPQVKISDSYLGNRVYVKMGSVITESRLADGVQVGPYSHLRPLSDLREGVRVGNFVEVKKSILYQGVKANHLTYLGDAEVGAGTNVGAGTITCNYDGVHKHKTVIGEGAFIGSNTALVAPVTIGAGAYVGAGSTITEDVPPGKLGLGRARQVIKERRKGPKETAPDSEPLSLESLARELRNLNLECAPELLEDLLQEFRRCRVTTVSIFREVANPENLTLIRRMCTLELEEPSNYEVAVNLAHLAWAQRKASR
;
A
#
# COMPACT_ATOMS: atom_id res chain seq x y z
N ASP A 1 3.73 -26.77 -28.65
CA ASP A 1 2.68 -27.56 -29.32
C ASP A 1 1.99 -28.57 -28.38
N ALA A 2 2.71 -29.53 -27.80
CA ALA A 2 2.10 -30.56 -26.92
C ALA A 2 1.39 -30.02 -25.66
N LEU A 3 1.99 -29.08 -24.92
CA LEU A 3 1.39 -28.50 -23.71
C LEU A 3 0.10 -27.71 -24.03
N GLN A 4 0.12 -26.95 -25.13
CA GLN A 4 -1.04 -26.19 -25.60
C GLN A 4 -2.19 -27.12 -26.01
N THR A 5 -1.87 -28.22 -26.69
CA THR A 5 -2.84 -29.27 -27.04
C THR A 5 -3.45 -29.90 -25.80
N LEU A 6 -2.63 -30.24 -24.79
CA LEU A 6 -3.13 -30.80 -23.53
C LEU A 6 -4.05 -29.82 -22.79
N ARG A 7 -3.63 -28.55 -22.68
CA ARG A 7 -4.45 -27.49 -22.06
C ARG A 7 -5.80 -27.37 -22.75
N ARG A 8 -5.82 -27.31 -24.08
CA ARG A 8 -7.06 -27.22 -24.85
C ARG A 8 -8.00 -28.38 -24.54
N ARG A 9 -7.50 -29.63 -24.56
CA ARG A 9 -8.30 -30.82 -24.23
C ARG A 9 -8.89 -30.78 -22.82
N ILE A 10 -8.10 -30.36 -21.82
CA ILE A 10 -8.57 -30.25 -20.44
C ILE A 10 -9.67 -29.18 -20.35
N ASN A 11 -9.43 -28.01 -20.95
CA ASN A 11 -10.36 -26.90 -20.90
C ASN A 11 -11.68 -27.23 -21.64
N GLU A 12 -11.60 -27.86 -22.81
CA GLU A 12 -12.76 -28.39 -23.56
C GLU A 12 -13.57 -29.39 -22.72
N ALA A 13 -12.90 -30.35 -22.07
CA ALA A 13 -13.58 -31.33 -21.23
C ALA A 13 -14.35 -30.69 -20.06
N HIS A 14 -13.85 -29.59 -19.48
CA HIS A 14 -14.58 -28.85 -18.46
C HIS A 14 -15.76 -28.05 -19.05
N MET A 15 -15.59 -27.46 -20.23
CA MET A 15 -16.69 -26.76 -20.91
C MET A 15 -17.82 -27.71 -21.30
N ASP A 16 -17.50 -28.92 -21.76
CA ASP A 16 -18.47 -29.99 -22.06
C ASP A 16 -19.26 -30.43 -20.80
N GLN A 17 -18.69 -30.22 -19.61
CA GLN A 17 -19.34 -30.48 -18.31
C GLN A 17 -20.12 -29.28 -17.76
N GLY A 18 -20.25 -28.20 -18.55
CA GLY A 18 -21.03 -27.02 -18.19
C GLY A 18 -20.26 -25.95 -17.40
N VAL A 19 -18.92 -25.96 -17.44
CA VAL A 19 -18.09 -24.88 -16.90
C VAL A 19 -17.93 -23.79 -17.95
N THR A 20 -18.11 -22.52 -17.56
CA THR A 20 -17.86 -21.39 -18.46
C THR A 20 -16.42 -20.91 -18.30
N LEU A 21 -15.61 -21.04 -19.35
CA LEU A 21 -14.30 -20.41 -19.44
C LEU A 21 -14.42 -19.17 -20.33
N VAL A 22 -14.19 -17.98 -19.76
CA VAL A 22 -14.36 -16.70 -20.49
C VAL A 22 -13.34 -16.57 -21.64
N ASP A 23 -12.12 -17.02 -21.39
CA ASP A 23 -11.07 -17.14 -22.41
C ASP A 23 -10.33 -18.47 -22.19
N PRO A 24 -10.75 -19.55 -22.87
CA PRO A 24 -10.15 -20.88 -22.70
C PRO A 24 -8.66 -20.95 -23.07
N ASP A 25 -8.13 -19.99 -23.84
CA ASP A 25 -6.73 -20.00 -24.26
C ASP A 25 -5.77 -19.43 -23.20
N THR A 26 -6.30 -18.77 -22.17
CA THR A 26 -5.51 -18.17 -21.08
C THR A 26 -5.82 -18.75 -19.70
N VAL A 27 -6.68 -19.77 -19.61
CA VAL A 27 -6.97 -20.51 -18.38
C VAL A 27 -6.12 -21.78 -18.31
N TYR A 28 -5.52 -22.05 -17.14
CA TYR A 28 -4.63 -23.17 -16.91
C TYR A 28 -5.21 -24.10 -15.85
N ILE A 29 -5.70 -25.26 -16.27
CA ILE A 29 -6.32 -26.26 -15.39
C ILE A 29 -5.48 -27.53 -15.38
N GLY A 30 -5.14 -28.02 -14.18
CA GLY A 30 -4.42 -29.26 -13.98
C GLY A 30 -5.30 -30.50 -14.20
N PRO A 31 -4.72 -31.65 -14.59
CA PRO A 31 -5.47 -32.86 -14.98
C PRO A 31 -6.26 -33.54 -13.84
N ARG A 32 -6.02 -33.14 -12.58
CA ARG A 32 -6.73 -33.68 -11.40
C ARG A 32 -7.78 -32.71 -10.85
N VAL A 33 -7.90 -31.52 -11.44
CA VAL A 33 -8.85 -30.51 -11.00
C VAL A 33 -10.27 -30.93 -11.37
N ARG A 34 -11.22 -30.67 -10.46
CA ARG A 34 -12.66 -30.90 -10.69
C ARG A 34 -13.39 -29.61 -10.46
N ILE A 35 -14.35 -29.30 -11.33
CA ILE A 35 -15.11 -28.05 -11.31
C ILE A 35 -16.58 -28.41 -11.54
N GLY A 36 -17.46 -27.93 -10.66
CA GLY A 36 -18.90 -28.12 -10.78
C GLY A 36 -19.51 -27.25 -11.89
N GLN A 37 -20.67 -27.68 -12.35
CA GLN A 37 -21.46 -27.01 -13.39
C GLN A 37 -21.77 -25.54 -13.02
N ASP A 38 -21.93 -24.69 -14.04
CA ASP A 38 -22.30 -23.28 -13.94
C ASP A 38 -21.26 -22.41 -13.22
N THR A 39 -20.06 -22.96 -12.97
CA THR A 39 -18.92 -22.18 -12.50
C THR A 39 -18.29 -21.40 -13.65
N VAL A 40 -17.99 -20.12 -13.40
CA VAL A 40 -17.36 -19.20 -14.35
C VAL A 40 -15.90 -18.97 -13.96
N ILE A 41 -15.00 -19.24 -14.90
CA ILE A 41 -13.56 -19.01 -14.75
C ILE A 41 -13.12 -17.92 -15.73
N TYR A 42 -12.53 -16.87 -15.19
CA TYR A 42 -12.02 -15.73 -15.95
C TYR A 42 -10.59 -15.95 -16.48
N PRO A 43 -10.11 -15.09 -17.40
CA PRO A 43 -8.79 -15.23 -18.01
C PRO A 43 -7.63 -15.24 -16.99
N ASN A 44 -6.54 -15.91 -17.33
CA ASN A 44 -5.31 -15.96 -16.52
C ASN A 44 -5.48 -16.60 -15.13
N VAL A 45 -6.44 -17.52 -14.97
CA VAL A 45 -6.62 -18.32 -13.75
C VAL A 45 -5.76 -19.59 -13.82
N TYR A 46 -5.16 -19.96 -12.68
CA TYR A 46 -4.35 -21.17 -12.51
C TYR A 46 -4.98 -22.08 -11.46
N LEU A 47 -5.43 -23.26 -11.87
CA LEU A 47 -6.00 -24.29 -11.00
C LEU A 47 -5.09 -25.53 -11.03
N GLU A 48 -4.50 -25.87 -9.88
CA GLU A 48 -3.41 -26.84 -9.79
C GLU A 48 -3.68 -27.91 -8.71
N GLY A 49 -2.91 -28.99 -8.75
CA GLY A 49 -2.93 -30.03 -7.72
C GLY A 49 -4.26 -30.78 -7.65
N ASN A 50 -4.65 -31.18 -6.42
CA ASN A 50 -5.91 -31.85 -6.13
C ASN A 50 -7.03 -30.84 -5.78
N THR A 51 -7.21 -29.83 -6.63
CA THR A 51 -8.23 -28.79 -6.41
C THR A 51 -9.61 -29.26 -6.83
N ALA A 52 -10.62 -28.99 -5.99
CA ALA A 52 -12.02 -29.22 -6.31
C ALA A 52 -12.83 -27.94 -6.07
N ILE A 53 -13.62 -27.54 -7.06
CA ILE A 53 -14.49 -26.36 -7.02
C ILE A 53 -15.92 -26.83 -7.24
N GLY A 54 -16.84 -26.37 -6.39
CA GLY A 54 -18.27 -26.69 -6.48
C GLY A 54 -18.97 -26.01 -7.66
N GLU A 55 -20.29 -25.99 -7.60
CA GLU A 55 -21.16 -25.41 -8.63
C GLU A 55 -21.36 -23.92 -8.41
N ASN A 56 -21.76 -23.22 -9.47
CA ASN A 56 -22.15 -21.81 -9.43
C ASN A 56 -21.09 -20.88 -8.80
N CYS A 57 -19.81 -21.21 -8.95
CA CYS A 57 -18.71 -20.39 -8.44
C CYS A 57 -18.28 -19.34 -9.45
N ILE A 58 -17.64 -18.27 -8.97
CA ILE A 58 -17.02 -17.24 -9.82
C ILE A 58 -15.56 -17.11 -9.41
N ILE A 59 -14.65 -17.37 -10.36
CA ILE A 59 -13.21 -17.24 -10.18
C ILE A 59 -12.70 -16.16 -11.12
N GLU A 60 -12.40 -14.99 -10.55
CA GLU A 60 -11.95 -13.80 -11.29
C GLU A 60 -10.52 -13.91 -11.85
N PRO A 61 -10.11 -12.97 -12.71
CA PRO A 61 -8.80 -13.03 -13.36
C PRO A 61 -7.64 -13.13 -12.37
N GLN A 62 -6.54 -13.75 -12.81
CA GLN A 62 -5.27 -13.79 -12.06
C GLN A 62 -5.36 -14.50 -10.70
N VAL A 63 -6.41 -15.29 -10.46
CA VAL A 63 -6.52 -16.14 -9.27
C VAL A 63 -5.67 -17.39 -9.46
N LYS A 64 -4.97 -17.80 -8.39
CA LYS A 64 -4.28 -19.09 -8.32
C LYS A 64 -4.84 -19.94 -7.18
N ILE A 65 -5.22 -21.17 -7.48
CA ILE A 65 -5.74 -22.14 -6.50
C ILE A 65 -4.97 -23.46 -6.63
N SER A 66 -4.45 -23.97 -5.51
CA SER A 66 -3.70 -25.22 -5.47
C SER A 66 -4.13 -26.09 -4.28
N ASP A 67 -4.37 -27.37 -4.54
CA ASP A 67 -4.66 -28.39 -3.52
C ASP A 67 -5.77 -27.98 -2.53
N SER A 68 -6.81 -27.30 -3.02
CA SER A 68 -7.85 -26.69 -2.18
C SER A 68 -9.26 -27.18 -2.54
N TYR A 69 -10.17 -27.09 -1.57
CA TYR A 69 -11.59 -27.40 -1.76
C TYR A 69 -12.43 -26.13 -1.62
N LEU A 70 -13.21 -25.82 -2.64
CA LEU A 70 -14.20 -24.76 -2.66
C LEU A 70 -15.60 -25.39 -2.80
N GLY A 71 -16.51 -25.06 -1.88
CA GLY A 71 -17.92 -25.42 -1.95
C GLY A 71 -18.65 -24.70 -3.08
N ASN A 72 -19.98 -24.68 -3.03
CA ASN A 72 -20.82 -24.04 -4.03
C ASN A 72 -20.95 -22.53 -3.81
N ARG A 73 -21.23 -21.78 -4.87
CA ARG A 73 -21.48 -20.32 -4.79
C ARG A 73 -20.31 -19.54 -4.16
N VAL A 74 -19.09 -20.06 -4.27
CA VAL A 74 -17.88 -19.38 -3.81
C VAL A 74 -17.48 -18.32 -4.84
N TYR A 75 -17.10 -17.14 -4.34
CA TYR A 75 -16.63 -16.05 -5.19
C TYR A 75 -15.20 -15.68 -4.80
N VAL A 76 -14.25 -15.97 -5.68
CA VAL A 76 -12.84 -15.61 -5.52
C VAL A 76 -12.52 -14.47 -6.47
N LYS A 77 -12.16 -13.32 -5.88
CA LYS A 77 -11.87 -12.08 -6.59
C LYS A 77 -10.41 -12.00 -7.02
N MET A 78 -10.19 -11.12 -7.99
CA MET A 78 -8.96 -10.95 -8.75
C MET A 78 -7.69 -10.99 -7.89
N GLY A 79 -6.66 -11.66 -8.41
CA GLY A 79 -5.31 -11.66 -7.83
C GLY A 79 -5.19 -12.37 -6.47
N SER A 80 -6.21 -13.12 -6.04
CA SER A 80 -6.15 -13.90 -4.80
C SER A 80 -5.41 -15.23 -5.01
N VAL A 81 -4.68 -15.66 -3.99
CA VAL A 81 -3.93 -16.92 -3.99
C VAL A 81 -4.46 -17.82 -2.87
N ILE A 82 -4.81 -19.06 -3.20
CA ILE A 82 -5.39 -20.03 -2.29
C ILE A 82 -4.62 -21.35 -2.38
N THR A 83 -4.09 -21.81 -1.25
CA THR A 83 -3.29 -23.05 -1.19
C THR A 83 -3.70 -23.89 0.00
N GLU A 84 -3.90 -25.19 -0.22
CA GLU A 84 -4.20 -26.19 0.84
C GLU A 84 -5.29 -25.72 1.82
N SER A 85 -6.37 -25.15 1.26
CA SER A 85 -7.42 -24.47 2.02
C SER A 85 -8.80 -25.08 1.73
N ARG A 86 -9.71 -24.93 2.69
CA ARG A 86 -11.11 -25.35 2.58
C ARG A 86 -12.02 -24.13 2.71
N LEU A 87 -12.87 -23.92 1.72
CA LEU A 87 -13.87 -22.87 1.68
C LEU A 87 -15.24 -23.54 1.56
N ALA A 88 -16.12 -23.29 2.52
CA ALA A 88 -17.49 -23.76 2.46
C ALA A 88 -18.33 -22.95 1.47
N ASP A 89 -19.60 -23.33 1.34
CA ASP A 89 -20.55 -22.66 0.45
C ASP A 89 -20.65 -21.15 0.72
N GLY A 90 -20.81 -20.37 -0.34
CA GLY A 90 -21.08 -18.93 -0.26
C GLY A 90 -19.93 -18.07 0.28
N VAL A 91 -18.73 -18.64 0.47
CA VAL A 91 -17.54 -17.90 0.91
C VAL A 91 -17.10 -16.89 -0.16
N GLN A 92 -16.66 -15.71 0.29
CA GLN A 92 -16.08 -14.69 -0.58
C GLN A 92 -14.63 -14.40 -0.17
N VAL A 93 -13.72 -14.41 -1.15
CA VAL A 93 -12.29 -14.14 -0.96
C VAL A 93 -11.84 -13.07 -1.93
N GLY A 94 -11.05 -12.11 -1.47
CA GLY A 94 -10.37 -11.14 -2.32
C GLY A 94 -11.04 -9.78 -2.44
N PRO A 95 -10.51 -8.93 -3.36
CA PRO A 95 -9.36 -9.21 -4.24
C PRO A 95 -8.02 -9.24 -3.47
N TYR A 96 -6.96 -9.83 -4.02
CA TYR A 96 -5.63 -9.84 -3.41
C TYR A 96 -5.57 -10.42 -1.98
N SER A 97 -6.38 -11.44 -1.67
CA SER A 97 -6.24 -12.20 -0.42
C SER A 97 -5.24 -13.33 -0.61
N HIS A 98 -4.65 -13.80 0.50
CA HIS A 98 -3.73 -14.92 0.51
C HIS A 98 -4.17 -15.95 1.55
N LEU A 99 -4.78 -17.05 1.09
CA LEU A 99 -5.11 -18.19 1.94
C LEU A 99 -3.98 -19.22 1.84
N ARG A 100 -3.33 -19.44 2.97
CA ARG A 100 -2.21 -20.36 3.13
C ARG A 100 -2.70 -21.70 3.69
N PRO A 101 -1.83 -22.73 3.71
CA PRO A 101 -2.23 -24.05 4.14
C PRO A 101 -2.97 -24.09 5.47
N LEU A 102 -3.93 -25.01 5.54
CA LEU A 102 -4.77 -25.29 6.70
C LEU A 102 -5.72 -24.14 7.07
N SER A 103 -6.07 -23.29 6.10
CA SER A 103 -7.15 -22.31 6.27
C SER A 103 -8.51 -22.96 6.02
N ASP A 104 -9.43 -22.85 6.97
CA ASP A 104 -10.80 -23.41 6.89
C ASP A 104 -11.83 -22.30 7.10
N LEU A 105 -12.45 -21.85 6.02
CA LEU A 105 -13.44 -20.78 5.99
C LEU A 105 -14.83 -21.42 5.89
N ARG A 106 -15.65 -21.24 6.93
CA ARG A 106 -17.02 -21.77 6.99
C ARG A 106 -18.00 -20.88 6.22
N GLU A 107 -19.26 -21.31 6.14
CA GLU A 107 -20.23 -20.72 5.22
C GLU A 107 -20.44 -19.22 5.50
N GLY A 108 -20.55 -18.47 4.40
CA GLY A 108 -20.76 -17.01 4.44
C GLY A 108 -19.59 -16.17 4.95
N VAL A 109 -18.41 -16.77 5.22
CA VAL A 109 -17.20 -16.03 5.58
C VAL A 109 -16.79 -15.08 4.44
N ARG A 110 -16.31 -13.89 4.82
CA ARG A 110 -15.79 -12.89 3.90
C ARG A 110 -14.36 -12.53 4.28
N VAL A 111 -13.43 -12.83 3.39
CA VAL A 111 -12.04 -12.40 3.44
C VAL A 111 -11.82 -11.40 2.32
N GLY A 112 -11.44 -10.17 2.66
CA GLY A 112 -11.27 -9.10 1.68
C GLY A 112 -9.80 -8.79 1.37
N ASN A 113 -9.55 -7.58 0.90
CA ASN A 113 -8.28 -7.25 0.29
C ASN A 113 -7.09 -7.18 1.26
N PHE A 114 -5.97 -7.74 0.81
CA PHE A 114 -4.72 -7.79 1.58
C PHE A 114 -4.90 -8.47 2.94
N VAL A 115 -5.72 -9.52 2.97
CA VAL A 115 -5.89 -10.37 4.13
C VAL A 115 -5.20 -11.69 3.90
N GLU A 116 -4.33 -12.06 4.84
CA GLU A 116 -3.62 -13.34 4.87
C GLU A 116 -4.20 -14.22 5.99
N VAL A 117 -4.57 -15.46 5.64
CA VAL A 117 -5.04 -16.46 6.60
C VAL A 117 -4.14 -17.68 6.50
N LYS A 118 -3.73 -18.24 7.64
CA LYS A 118 -2.88 -19.44 7.71
C LYS A 118 -3.27 -20.30 8.89
N LYS A 119 -3.45 -21.61 8.69
CA LYS A 119 -3.70 -22.57 9.79
C LYS A 119 -4.74 -22.07 10.78
N SER A 120 -5.86 -21.58 10.25
CA SER A 120 -6.89 -20.89 11.02
C SER A 120 -8.27 -21.29 10.57
N ILE A 121 -9.21 -21.34 11.52
CA ILE A 121 -10.62 -21.64 11.27
C ILE A 121 -11.42 -20.35 11.45
N LEU A 122 -12.12 -19.93 10.41
CA LEU A 122 -13.08 -18.82 10.45
C LEU A 122 -14.47 -19.43 10.39
N TYR A 123 -15.22 -19.35 11.49
CA TYR A 123 -16.56 -19.88 11.59
C TYR A 123 -17.59 -19.03 10.82
N GLN A 124 -18.83 -19.50 10.78
CA GLN A 124 -19.92 -18.95 9.97
C GLN A 124 -19.97 -17.42 9.98
N GLY A 125 -19.99 -16.80 8.80
CA GLY A 125 -20.25 -15.36 8.68
C GLY A 125 -19.18 -14.42 9.26
N VAL A 126 -17.99 -14.92 9.62
CA VAL A 126 -16.85 -14.07 10.00
C VAL A 126 -16.49 -13.11 8.87
N LYS A 127 -16.15 -11.87 9.23
CA LYS A 127 -15.72 -10.83 8.29
C LYS A 127 -14.33 -10.35 8.66
N ALA A 128 -13.36 -10.57 7.78
CA ALA A 128 -12.01 -10.01 7.85
C ALA A 128 -11.72 -9.35 6.50
N ASN A 129 -12.09 -8.07 6.36
CA ASN A 129 -12.22 -7.47 5.04
C ASN A 129 -10.96 -6.77 4.53
N HIS A 130 -10.04 -6.35 5.40
CA HIS A 130 -8.93 -5.48 4.96
C HIS A 130 -7.66 -5.68 5.78
N LEU A 131 -6.49 -5.74 5.12
CA LEU A 131 -5.16 -5.50 5.72
C LEU A 131 -4.92 -6.29 7.02
N THR A 132 -5.18 -7.59 7.03
CA THR A 132 -5.25 -8.39 8.27
C THR A 132 -4.43 -9.67 8.12
N TYR A 133 -3.79 -10.12 9.21
CA TYR A 133 -3.17 -11.44 9.28
C TYR A 133 -3.80 -12.28 10.40
N LEU A 134 -4.32 -13.45 10.03
CA LEU A 134 -4.90 -14.46 10.93
C LEU A 134 -4.11 -15.76 10.80
N GLY A 135 -3.18 -15.99 11.73
CA GLY A 135 -2.30 -17.15 11.76
C GLY A 135 -2.48 -17.95 13.05
N ASP A 136 -2.64 -19.26 12.93
CA ASP A 136 -2.85 -20.14 14.09
C ASP A 136 -4.06 -19.68 14.96
N ALA A 137 -5.19 -19.34 14.34
CA ALA A 137 -6.35 -18.74 15.00
C ALA A 137 -7.66 -19.54 14.86
N GLU A 138 -8.54 -19.42 15.86
CA GLU A 138 -9.95 -19.83 15.76
C GLU A 138 -10.84 -18.60 15.97
N VAL A 139 -11.64 -18.26 14.95
CA VAL A 139 -12.47 -17.06 14.94
C VAL A 139 -13.94 -17.46 14.89
N GLY A 140 -14.64 -17.28 15.99
CA GLY A 140 -16.03 -17.68 16.21
C GLY A 140 -17.02 -17.01 15.26
N ALA A 141 -18.20 -17.60 15.14
CA ALA A 141 -19.21 -17.18 14.16
C ALA A 141 -19.62 -15.71 14.33
N GLY A 142 -19.95 -15.04 13.22
CA GLY A 142 -20.42 -13.66 13.22
C GLY A 142 -19.41 -12.60 13.68
N THR A 143 -18.17 -12.99 13.98
CA THR A 143 -17.14 -12.06 14.46
C THR A 143 -16.69 -11.09 13.37
N ASN A 144 -16.56 -9.83 13.76
CA ASN A 144 -16.01 -8.78 12.92
C ASN A 144 -14.54 -8.52 13.27
N VAL A 145 -13.65 -8.75 12.32
CA VAL A 145 -12.22 -8.47 12.43
C VAL A 145 -11.92 -7.16 11.71
N GLY A 146 -11.60 -6.12 12.50
CA GLY A 146 -11.29 -4.80 11.99
C GLY A 146 -10.01 -4.76 11.15
N ALA A 147 -9.96 -3.81 10.22
CA ALA A 147 -8.82 -3.63 9.33
C ALA A 147 -7.51 -3.42 10.11
N GLY A 148 -6.39 -3.98 9.65
CA GLY A 148 -5.10 -3.84 10.34
C GLY A 148 -4.91 -4.79 11.52
N THR A 149 -5.82 -5.74 11.74
CA THR A 149 -5.68 -6.68 12.87
C THR A 149 -4.60 -7.71 12.58
N ILE A 150 -3.76 -8.00 13.57
CA ILE A 150 -2.69 -8.99 13.47
C ILE A 150 -2.78 -9.94 14.67
N THR A 151 -2.82 -11.25 14.40
CA THR A 151 -2.53 -12.27 15.41
C THR A 151 -1.01 -12.45 15.52
N CYS A 152 -0.40 -11.93 16.58
CA CYS A 152 1.03 -12.08 16.85
C CYS A 152 1.29 -13.48 17.40
N ASN A 153 1.43 -14.45 16.51
CA ASN A 153 1.40 -15.88 16.82
C ASN A 153 2.77 -16.55 16.96
N TYR A 154 3.89 -15.82 16.89
CA TYR A 154 5.24 -16.39 16.95
C TYR A 154 6.10 -15.63 17.95
N ASP A 155 6.70 -16.35 18.90
CA ASP A 155 7.51 -15.77 19.99
C ASP A 155 9.02 -15.75 19.70
N GLY A 156 9.43 -16.22 18.51
CA GLY A 156 10.84 -16.42 18.15
C GLY A 156 11.27 -17.88 18.15
N VAL A 157 10.46 -18.79 18.71
CA VAL A 157 10.73 -20.24 18.80
C VAL A 157 9.49 -21.06 18.42
N HIS A 158 8.37 -20.80 19.07
CA HIS A 158 7.12 -21.55 18.91
C HIS A 158 5.99 -20.67 18.38
N LYS A 159 4.98 -21.35 17.83
CA LYS A 159 3.73 -20.73 17.41
C LYS A 159 2.63 -20.98 18.42
N HIS A 160 1.89 -19.93 18.76
CA HIS A 160 0.82 -19.96 19.76
C HIS A 160 -0.53 -19.62 19.14
N LYS A 161 -1.60 -20.10 19.78
CA LYS A 161 -2.96 -19.99 19.25
C LYS A 161 -3.66 -18.72 19.73
N THR A 162 -4.41 -18.07 18.84
CA THR A 162 -5.38 -17.03 19.22
C THR A 162 -6.80 -17.57 19.11
N VAL A 163 -7.61 -17.40 20.15
CA VAL A 163 -9.03 -17.79 20.14
C VAL A 163 -9.89 -16.53 20.23
N ILE A 164 -10.83 -16.36 19.30
CA ILE A 164 -11.77 -15.24 19.27
C ILE A 164 -13.17 -15.83 19.30
N GLY A 165 -13.96 -15.49 20.30
CA GLY A 165 -15.29 -16.02 20.53
C GLY A 165 -16.31 -15.54 19.49
N GLU A 166 -17.48 -16.19 19.50
CA GLU A 166 -18.62 -15.83 18.65
C GLU A 166 -19.08 -14.39 18.89
N GLY A 167 -19.42 -13.68 17.82
CA GLY A 167 -19.98 -12.33 17.86
C GLY A 167 -19.03 -11.28 18.44
N ALA A 168 -17.74 -11.59 18.58
CA ALA A 168 -16.76 -10.63 19.06
C ALA A 168 -16.53 -9.53 18.02
N PHE A 169 -16.13 -8.35 18.50
CA PHE A 169 -15.75 -7.23 17.66
C PHE A 169 -14.29 -6.88 17.93
N ILE A 170 -13.43 -7.05 16.92
CA ILE A 170 -12.03 -6.63 17.00
C ILE A 170 -11.87 -5.29 16.30
N GLY A 171 -11.51 -4.26 17.05
CA GLY A 171 -11.26 -2.93 16.52
C GLY A 171 -10.09 -2.91 15.54
N SER A 172 -10.09 -1.93 14.64
CA SER A 172 -9.01 -1.76 13.67
C SER A 172 -7.64 -1.59 14.34
N ASN A 173 -6.59 -2.02 13.63
CA ASN A 173 -5.20 -1.91 14.05
C ASN A 173 -4.94 -2.52 15.44
N THR A 174 -5.56 -3.67 15.71
CA THR A 174 -5.38 -4.41 16.95
C THR A 174 -4.27 -5.45 16.80
N ALA A 175 -3.38 -5.53 17.78
CA ALA A 175 -2.43 -6.63 17.91
C ALA A 175 -2.93 -7.61 18.99
N LEU A 176 -3.18 -8.86 18.61
CA LEU A 176 -3.58 -9.94 19.51
C LEU A 176 -2.35 -10.81 19.79
N VAL A 177 -1.73 -10.66 20.96
CA VAL A 177 -0.49 -11.37 21.31
C VAL A 177 -0.83 -12.76 21.81
N ALA A 178 -0.53 -13.78 21.01
CA ALA A 178 -0.83 -15.16 21.35
C ALA A 178 0.16 -15.72 22.39
N PRO A 179 -0.26 -16.66 23.27
CA PRO A 179 -1.62 -17.19 23.37
C PRO A 179 -2.59 -16.21 24.04
N VAL A 180 -3.78 -16.03 23.45
CA VAL A 180 -4.81 -15.15 24.00
C VAL A 180 -6.21 -15.57 23.56
N THR A 181 -7.17 -15.42 24.47
CA THR A 181 -8.60 -15.68 24.28
C THR A 181 -9.41 -14.40 24.40
N ILE A 182 -10.16 -14.08 23.35
CA ILE A 182 -11.18 -13.03 23.33
C ILE A 182 -12.53 -13.72 23.48
N GLY A 183 -13.26 -13.45 24.56
CA GLY A 183 -14.53 -14.11 24.86
C GLY A 183 -15.65 -13.78 23.87
N ALA A 184 -16.70 -14.61 23.87
CA ALA A 184 -17.88 -14.39 23.04
C ALA A 184 -18.52 -13.02 23.32
N GLY A 185 -18.91 -12.30 22.27
CA GLY A 185 -19.48 -10.96 22.34
C GLY A 185 -18.55 -9.89 22.92
N ALA A 186 -17.27 -10.20 23.16
CA ALA A 186 -16.33 -9.21 23.66
C ALA A 186 -16.00 -8.17 22.58
N TYR A 187 -15.60 -6.99 23.03
CA TYR A 187 -15.25 -5.87 22.16
C TYR A 187 -13.79 -5.49 22.45
N VAL A 188 -12.94 -5.44 21.43
CA VAL A 188 -11.58 -4.91 21.55
C VAL A 188 -11.53 -3.54 20.90
N GLY A 189 -11.14 -2.53 21.66
CA GLY A 189 -11.04 -1.17 21.13
C GLY A 189 -9.93 -1.04 20.08
N ALA A 190 -10.16 -0.21 19.06
CA ALA A 190 -9.18 0.02 18.01
C ALA A 190 -7.82 0.52 18.54
N GLY A 191 -6.74 0.09 17.90
CA GLY A 191 -5.37 0.42 18.26
C GLY A 191 -4.87 -0.27 19.54
N SER A 192 -5.55 -1.31 20.01
CA SER A 192 -5.16 -2.02 21.22
C SER A 192 -4.12 -3.11 20.94
N THR A 193 -3.18 -3.26 21.86
CA THR A 193 -2.34 -4.46 22.00
C THR A 193 -2.90 -5.29 23.16
N ILE A 194 -3.48 -6.44 22.86
CA ILE A 194 -4.08 -7.33 23.85
C ILE A 194 -3.10 -8.46 24.16
N THR A 195 -2.68 -8.55 25.41
CA THR A 195 -1.71 -9.53 25.94
C THR A 195 -2.32 -10.47 26.98
N GLU A 196 -3.57 -10.22 27.39
CA GLU A 196 -4.30 -10.99 28.38
C GLU A 196 -5.72 -11.26 27.87
N ASP A 197 -6.32 -12.33 28.36
CA ASP A 197 -7.66 -12.72 27.94
C ASP A 197 -8.69 -11.62 28.21
N VAL A 198 -9.61 -11.42 27.25
CA VAL A 198 -10.73 -10.49 27.40
C VAL A 198 -11.98 -11.34 27.69
N PRO A 199 -12.61 -11.21 28.87
CA PRO A 199 -13.77 -12.02 29.21
C PRO A 199 -14.97 -11.80 28.27
N PRO A 200 -15.90 -12.76 28.16
CA PRO A 200 -17.11 -12.63 27.34
C PRO A 200 -17.91 -11.35 27.63
N GLY A 201 -18.37 -10.68 26.57
CA GLY A 201 -19.16 -9.45 26.65
C GLY A 201 -18.44 -8.23 27.23
N LYS A 202 -17.12 -8.32 27.48
CA LYS A 202 -16.33 -7.22 28.05
C LYS A 202 -15.58 -6.43 26.98
N LEU A 203 -15.21 -5.20 27.35
CA LEU A 203 -14.39 -4.32 26.56
C LEU A 203 -12.91 -4.49 26.95
N GLY A 204 -12.08 -4.92 26.01
CA GLY A 204 -10.61 -4.93 26.12
C GLY A 204 -10.01 -3.65 25.54
N LEU A 205 -9.15 -2.98 26.33
CA LEU A 205 -8.39 -1.80 25.90
C LEU A 205 -6.92 -1.96 26.30
N GLY A 206 -6.06 -2.05 25.29
CA GLY A 206 -4.61 -2.19 25.46
C GLY A 206 -3.85 -1.06 24.76
N ARG A 207 -4.25 0.19 24.99
CA ARG A 207 -3.75 1.36 24.28
C ARG A 207 -3.43 2.51 25.22
N ALA A 208 -2.51 3.38 24.82
CA ALA A 208 -2.17 4.58 25.60
C ALA A 208 -3.37 5.53 25.71
N ARG A 209 -3.51 6.17 26.87
CA ARG A 209 -4.45 7.28 27.03
C ARG A 209 -3.99 8.44 26.14
N GLN A 210 -4.90 8.97 25.33
CA GLN A 210 -4.63 10.15 24.53
C GLN A 210 -4.22 11.31 25.43
N VAL A 211 -3.14 12.00 25.06
CA VAL A 211 -2.71 13.26 25.68
C VAL A 211 -2.60 14.32 24.60
N ILE A 212 -3.06 15.52 24.90
CA ILE A 212 -2.87 16.70 24.03
C ILE A 212 -1.64 17.43 24.56
N LYS A 213 -0.60 17.54 23.74
CA LYS A 213 0.63 18.27 24.08
C LYS A 213 0.71 19.52 23.21
N GLU A 214 1.24 20.59 23.79
CA GLU A 214 1.62 21.75 23.01
C GLU A 214 2.61 21.35 21.90
N ARG A 215 2.32 21.81 20.68
CA ARG A 215 3.17 21.52 19.54
C ARG A 215 4.49 22.25 19.74
N ARG A 216 5.57 21.52 20.05
CA ARG A 216 6.93 22.03 19.88
C ARG A 216 7.08 22.33 18.39
N LYS A 217 7.03 23.61 18.03
CA LYS A 217 7.61 24.04 16.76
C LYS A 217 9.06 23.56 16.86
N GLY A 218 9.51 22.73 15.91
CA GLY A 218 10.95 22.51 15.74
C GLY A 218 11.65 23.87 15.67
N PRO A 219 12.99 23.94 15.79
CA PRO A 219 13.66 25.19 15.46
C PRO A 219 13.05 25.68 14.15
N LYS A 220 12.40 26.85 14.18
CA LYS A 220 12.18 27.56 12.94
C LYS A 220 13.58 27.61 12.37
N GLU A 221 13.81 27.10 11.17
CA GLU A 221 14.94 27.59 10.40
C GLU A 221 14.79 29.11 10.48
N THR A 222 15.66 29.72 11.28
CA THR A 222 15.85 31.16 11.22
C THR A 222 16.25 31.36 9.77
N ALA A 223 15.36 31.98 8.98
CA ALA A 223 15.66 32.36 7.62
C ALA A 223 17.11 32.89 7.63
N PRO A 224 18.03 32.31 6.83
CA PRO A 224 19.41 32.76 6.89
C PRO A 224 19.40 34.24 6.51
N ASP A 225 20.12 35.07 7.28
CA ASP A 225 20.19 36.54 7.22
C ASP A 225 19.02 37.29 6.53
N SER A 226 18.23 38.02 7.32
CA SER A 226 17.11 38.85 6.88
C SER A 226 17.52 40.09 6.05
N GLU A 227 18.77 40.19 5.61
CA GLU A 227 19.20 41.30 4.77
C GLU A 227 18.51 41.19 3.40
N PRO A 228 17.67 42.16 3.02
CA PRO A 228 17.06 42.20 1.71
C PRO A 228 18.14 42.26 0.64
N LEU A 229 17.93 41.59 -0.50
CA LEU A 229 18.80 41.77 -1.66
C LEU A 229 18.52 43.17 -2.25
N SER A 230 19.31 44.14 -1.82
CA SER A 230 19.44 45.50 -2.36
C SER A 230 20.59 45.58 -3.37
N LEU A 231 20.70 46.68 -4.12
CA LEU A 231 21.83 46.91 -5.03
C LEU A 231 23.18 46.84 -4.30
N GLU A 232 23.27 47.48 -3.13
CA GLU A 232 24.48 47.48 -2.30
C GLU A 232 24.85 46.07 -1.85
N SER A 233 23.87 45.30 -1.37
CA SER A 233 24.10 43.92 -0.92
C SER A 233 24.46 42.99 -2.08
N LEU A 234 23.82 43.13 -3.24
CA LEU A 234 24.12 42.34 -4.44
C LEU A 234 25.53 42.64 -4.95
N ALA A 235 25.91 43.91 -5.06
CA ALA A 235 27.27 44.30 -5.44
C ALA A 235 28.31 43.74 -4.46
N ARG A 236 28.00 43.75 -3.17
CA ARG A 236 28.88 43.18 -2.14
C ARG A 236 29.03 41.67 -2.30
N GLU A 237 27.94 40.93 -2.50
CA GLU A 237 28.01 39.49 -2.69
C GLU A 237 28.71 39.09 -4.01
N LEU A 238 28.50 39.83 -5.10
CA LEU A 238 29.22 39.61 -6.37
C LEU A 238 30.73 39.83 -6.21
N ARG A 239 31.14 40.88 -5.49
CA ARG A 239 32.56 41.10 -5.14
C ARG A 239 33.13 39.96 -4.30
N ASN A 240 32.39 39.45 -3.33
CA ASN A 240 32.82 38.29 -2.53
C ASN A 240 33.04 37.03 -3.38
N LEU A 241 32.34 36.92 -4.51
CA LEU A 241 32.47 35.85 -5.49
C LEU A 241 33.54 36.13 -6.57
N ASN A 242 34.30 37.23 -6.45
CA ASN A 242 35.23 37.72 -7.47
C ASN A 242 34.57 37.88 -8.85
N LEU A 243 33.34 38.41 -8.88
CA LEU A 243 32.61 38.77 -10.09
C LEU A 243 32.53 40.28 -10.22
N GLU A 244 33.04 40.81 -11.33
CA GLU A 244 32.90 42.22 -11.69
C GLU A 244 31.66 42.41 -12.55
N CYS A 245 30.79 43.35 -12.15
CA CYS A 245 29.58 43.73 -12.87
C CYS A 245 29.58 45.25 -13.06
N ALA A 246 29.34 45.71 -14.28
CA ALA A 246 29.24 47.13 -14.58
C ALA A 246 28.07 47.76 -13.79
N PRO A 247 28.22 48.96 -13.21
CA PRO A 247 27.17 49.61 -12.43
C PRO A 247 25.83 49.70 -13.16
N GLU A 248 25.86 49.88 -14.48
CA GLU A 248 24.70 50.01 -15.36
C GLU A 248 23.90 48.70 -15.47
N LEU A 249 24.53 47.53 -15.27
CA LEU A 249 23.91 46.20 -15.37
C LEU A 249 23.42 45.66 -14.02
N LEU A 250 23.86 46.26 -12.91
CA LEU A 250 23.55 45.78 -11.57
C LEU A 250 22.06 45.91 -11.23
N GLU A 251 21.41 46.96 -11.74
CA GLU A 251 19.96 47.18 -11.55
C GLU A 251 19.12 46.13 -12.26
N ASP A 252 19.45 45.83 -13.52
CA ASP A 252 18.76 44.81 -14.30
C ASP A 252 18.95 43.42 -13.70
N LEU A 253 20.17 43.10 -13.29
CA LEU A 253 20.50 41.84 -12.61
C LEU A 253 19.69 41.69 -11.31
N LEU A 254 19.58 42.75 -10.51
CA LEU A 254 18.76 42.74 -9.30
C LEU A 254 17.27 42.54 -9.63
N GLN A 255 16.77 43.16 -10.70
CA GLN A 255 15.39 42.98 -11.13
C GLN A 255 15.10 41.53 -11.54
N GLU A 256 16.03 40.89 -12.24
CA GLU A 256 15.91 39.47 -12.62
C GLU A 256 15.93 38.54 -11.41
N PHE A 257 16.83 38.77 -10.44
CA PHE A 257 16.82 38.04 -9.18
C PHE A 257 15.48 38.19 -8.44
N ARG A 258 14.90 39.40 -8.42
CA ARG A 258 13.57 39.64 -7.84
C ARG A 258 12.45 38.91 -8.58
N ARG A 259 12.47 38.89 -9.92
CA ARG A 259 11.53 38.10 -10.74
C ARG A 259 11.59 36.62 -10.37
N CYS A 260 12.80 36.13 -10.07
CA CYS A 260 13.05 34.76 -9.61
C CYS A 260 12.80 34.53 -8.10
N ARG A 261 12.28 35.52 -7.37
CA ARG A 261 12.04 35.50 -5.91
C ARG A 261 13.31 35.29 -5.07
N VAL A 262 14.46 35.67 -5.59
CA VAL A 262 15.72 35.80 -4.83
C VAL A 262 15.69 37.17 -4.14
N THR A 263 15.04 37.22 -2.98
CA THR A 263 14.71 38.49 -2.30
C THR A 263 15.62 38.84 -1.12
N THR A 264 16.45 37.90 -0.67
CA THR A 264 17.40 38.09 0.43
C THR A 264 18.80 37.65 0.03
N VAL A 265 19.81 38.18 0.72
CA VAL A 265 21.22 37.79 0.53
C VAL A 265 21.41 36.28 0.70
N SER A 266 20.70 35.67 1.66
CA SER A 266 20.72 34.22 1.86
C SER A 266 20.27 33.44 0.64
N ILE A 267 19.10 33.77 0.06
CA ILE A 267 18.60 33.06 -1.12
C ILE A 267 19.56 33.29 -2.29
N PHE A 268 20.17 34.47 -2.39
CA PHE A 268 21.20 34.73 -3.40
C PHE A 268 22.40 33.80 -3.23
N ARG A 269 22.92 33.61 -2.00
CA ARG A 269 24.05 32.69 -1.75
C ARG A 269 23.73 31.24 -2.09
N GLU A 270 22.50 30.80 -1.85
CA GLU A 270 22.03 29.46 -2.26
C GLU A 270 22.03 29.31 -3.79
N VAL A 271 21.55 30.34 -4.50
CA VAL A 271 21.54 30.38 -5.96
C VAL A 271 22.96 30.52 -6.53
N ALA A 272 23.84 31.28 -5.89
CA ALA A 272 25.22 31.53 -6.29
C ALA A 272 26.20 30.42 -5.88
N ASN A 273 25.78 29.16 -6.05
CA ASN A 273 26.61 27.98 -5.85
C ASN A 273 27.53 27.73 -7.07
N PRO A 274 28.57 26.86 -6.94
CA PRO A 274 29.57 26.64 -7.99
C PRO A 274 29.01 26.25 -9.36
N GLU A 275 27.88 25.54 -9.42
CA GLU A 275 27.24 25.15 -10.69
C GLU A 275 26.70 26.37 -11.45
N ASN A 276 26.27 27.40 -10.72
CA ASN A 276 25.62 28.59 -11.26
C ASN A 276 26.57 29.78 -11.46
N LEU A 277 27.77 29.78 -10.85
CA LEU A 277 28.71 30.91 -10.94
C LEU A 277 29.09 31.28 -12.38
N THR A 278 29.17 30.29 -13.28
CA THR A 278 29.47 30.54 -14.71
C THR A 278 28.37 31.35 -15.39
N LEU A 279 27.10 31.09 -15.03
CA LEU A 279 25.95 31.80 -15.57
C LEU A 279 25.89 33.24 -15.00
N ILE A 280 26.05 33.38 -13.69
CA ILE A 280 26.06 34.68 -13.01
C ILE A 280 27.21 35.55 -13.56
N ARG A 281 28.40 34.97 -13.77
CA ARG A 281 29.53 35.68 -14.39
C ARG A 281 29.20 36.20 -15.78
N ARG A 282 28.57 35.37 -16.63
CA ARG A 282 28.15 35.80 -17.97
C ARG A 282 27.21 37.00 -17.91
N MET A 283 26.24 36.99 -16.99
CA MET A 283 25.31 38.12 -16.81
C MET A 283 26.01 39.40 -16.41
N CYS A 284 27.01 39.32 -15.52
CA CYS A 284 27.76 40.50 -15.10
C CYS A 284 28.53 41.18 -16.25
N THR A 285 28.75 40.47 -17.36
CA THR A 285 29.58 40.91 -18.50
C THR A 285 28.81 41.19 -19.79
N LEU A 286 27.49 40.96 -19.83
CA LEU A 286 26.68 41.08 -21.05
C LEU A 286 25.74 42.29 -20.96
N GLU A 287 25.69 43.11 -22.02
CA GLU A 287 24.64 44.11 -22.20
C GLU A 287 23.33 43.39 -22.56
N LEU A 288 22.30 43.47 -21.71
CA LEU A 288 21.07 42.66 -21.80
C LEU A 288 20.14 43.02 -22.99
N GLU A 289 20.60 43.83 -23.94
CA GLU A 289 19.80 44.30 -25.08
C GLU A 289 19.78 43.32 -26.28
N GLU A 290 20.65 42.30 -26.31
CA GLU A 290 20.66 41.29 -27.39
C GLU A 290 19.75 40.06 -27.13
N PRO A 291 19.07 39.50 -28.16
CA PRO A 291 18.18 38.33 -28.02
C PRO A 291 18.82 37.07 -27.43
N SER A 292 20.14 36.90 -27.60
CA SER A 292 20.95 35.81 -27.03
C SER A 292 20.99 35.86 -25.49
N ASN A 293 20.78 37.04 -24.89
CA ASN A 293 20.82 37.25 -23.45
C ASN A 293 19.49 36.92 -22.75
N TYR A 294 18.40 36.78 -23.52
CA TYR A 294 17.10 36.31 -23.02
C TYR A 294 17.15 34.84 -22.56
N GLU A 295 17.95 34.02 -23.25
CA GLU A 295 18.14 32.60 -22.91
C GLU A 295 18.82 32.42 -21.55
N VAL A 296 19.69 33.36 -21.16
CA VAL A 296 20.34 33.41 -19.84
C VAL A 296 19.34 33.73 -18.72
N ALA A 297 18.42 34.68 -18.96
CA ALA A 297 17.34 35.01 -18.02
C ALA A 297 16.31 33.86 -17.85
N VAL A 298 15.98 33.15 -18.93
CA VAL A 298 15.10 31.97 -18.90
C VAL A 298 15.73 30.83 -18.07
N ASN A 299 17.05 30.65 -18.15
CA ASN A 299 17.75 29.62 -17.38
C ASN A 299 17.74 29.91 -15.86
N LEU A 300 17.82 31.18 -15.45
CA LEU A 300 17.67 31.58 -14.03
C LEU A 300 16.27 31.28 -13.46
N ALA A 301 15.22 31.57 -14.24
CA ALA A 301 13.85 31.29 -13.84
C ALA A 301 13.61 29.78 -13.65
N HIS A 302 14.20 28.94 -14.50
CA HIS A 302 14.16 27.49 -14.35
C HIS A 302 14.97 26.97 -13.15
N LEU A 303 16.15 27.55 -12.88
CA LEU A 303 17.00 27.18 -11.74
C LEU A 303 16.33 27.50 -10.39
N ALA A 304 15.76 28.70 -10.24
CA ALA A 304 15.03 29.09 -9.03
C ALA A 304 13.76 28.24 -8.82
N TRP A 305 13.10 27.81 -9.90
CA TRP A 305 11.95 26.89 -9.83
C TRP A 305 12.37 25.47 -9.42
N ALA A 306 13.47 24.95 -9.96
CA ALA A 306 13.97 23.60 -9.67
C ALA A 306 14.39 23.43 -8.20
N GLN A 307 15.12 24.40 -7.62
CA GLN A 307 15.59 24.32 -6.24
C GLN A 307 14.46 24.50 -5.20
N ARG A 308 13.41 25.28 -5.52
CA ARG A 308 12.20 25.40 -4.68
C ARG A 308 11.37 24.12 -4.61
N LYS A 309 11.49 23.24 -5.60
CA LYS A 309 10.76 21.97 -5.65
C LYS A 309 11.51 20.84 -4.95
N ALA A 310 12.84 20.93 -4.86
CA ALA A 310 13.67 19.98 -4.14
C ALA A 310 13.67 20.18 -2.60
N SER A 311 13.22 21.35 -2.13
CA SER A 311 13.14 21.73 -0.71
C SER A 311 11.71 21.66 -0.12
N ARG A 312 10.75 21.08 -0.86
CA ARG A 312 9.37 20.82 -0.42
C ARG A 312 9.04 19.34 -0.57
#